data_AF-A0A1H4TSF8-F1
#
_entry.id   AF-A0A1H4TSF8-F1
#
_cell.length_a   1.000
_cell.length_b   1.000
_cell.length_c   1.000
_cell.angle_alpha   90.00
_cell.angle_beta   90.00
_cell.angle_gamma   90.00
#
_symmetry.space_group_name_H-M   'P 1'
#
loop_
_entity.id
_entity.type
_entity.pdbx_description
1 polymer ?
#
loop_
_entity_poly.entity_id
_entity_poly.type
_entity_poly.pdbx_seq_one_letter_code
_entity_poly.pdbx_strand_id
1 'polypeptide(L)'
;MEYLSDPVVEARVLESVLGLGFALLREVPCREGQVLEVAETFGYVRETNYGRLFDVRVEPDPNNLAFTGARITPHTDNPYRDPVPTLQLLHCLTNAAAGGDSGLVDGFKAAALLRAEGPEAFAVLTRTPVPFRFRDAHTELAADRPLIDVDGLGRIREVRFNNRSIGTLLLPAGELESFYRAYRTFAEITLRPELQLEFRLLPGDCLIFDNVRLLHARTAFEESGARHLQGAYADLDALVGTLAILRRQRAVAGEEFVDGLVELFEGEGADAYLGEQVTMAQHMLQAAARAEEAGAPDALIAAALLHDLGHFHGPVSGAELMEEGIDNRHSHTGADRLAEWFGPEVTEPVRLHVAAKRYLCAVEPDYFDRLSPASVHTLEIQGGPMSPPETAEYEASPHAADGIAVRRWDDEAKDPGAPTPDFAHFRPLLMGLLRTGR
;
A
#
# COMPACT_ATOMS: atom_id res chain seq x y z
N MET A 1 -9.26 13.67 -6.10
CA MET A 1 -8.75 12.77 -5.06
C MET A 1 -8.00 11.66 -5.75
N GLU A 2 -6.71 11.52 -5.47
CA GLU A 2 -5.81 10.57 -6.13
C GLU A 2 -6.36 9.13 -6.15
N TYR A 3 -7.00 8.72 -5.05
CA TYR A 3 -7.68 7.44 -4.88
C TYR A 3 -8.62 7.04 -6.02
N LEU A 4 -9.36 7.98 -6.62
CA LEU A 4 -10.32 7.67 -7.70
C LEU A 4 -9.74 7.85 -9.11
N SER A 5 -8.60 8.53 -9.22
CA SER A 5 -7.97 8.82 -10.50
C SER A 5 -6.86 7.85 -10.87
N ASP A 6 -6.33 7.11 -9.89
CA ASP A 6 -5.23 6.18 -10.06
C ASP A 6 -5.59 4.79 -9.51
N PRO A 7 -5.83 3.79 -10.38
CA PRO A 7 -6.10 2.40 -9.98
C PRO A 7 -5.02 1.77 -9.10
N VAL A 8 -3.76 2.22 -9.18
CA VAL A 8 -2.66 1.76 -8.32
C VAL A 8 -2.88 2.24 -6.89
N VAL A 9 -3.28 3.50 -6.73
CA VAL A 9 -3.59 4.09 -5.42
C VAL A 9 -4.86 3.48 -4.86
N GLU A 10 -5.88 3.26 -5.71
CA GLU A 10 -7.10 2.53 -5.34
C GLU A 10 -6.76 1.14 -4.76
N ALA A 11 -5.99 0.35 -5.50
CA ALA A 11 -5.58 -0.98 -5.06
C ALA A 11 -4.82 -0.95 -3.73
N ARG A 12 -3.88 -0.02 -3.55
CA ARG A 12 -3.11 0.15 -2.30
C ARG A 12 -4.00 0.47 -1.10
N VAL A 13 -5.03 1.28 -1.28
CA VAL A 13 -6.00 1.59 -0.22
C VAL A 13 -6.77 0.33 0.16
N LEU A 14 -7.30 -0.42 -0.81
CA LEU A 14 -8.05 -1.65 -0.53
C LEU A 14 -7.14 -2.73 0.10
N GLU A 15 -5.89 -2.83 -0.34
CA GLU A 15 -4.86 -3.68 0.27
C GLU A 15 -4.57 -3.31 1.72
N SER A 16 -4.50 -2.01 2.04
CA SER A 16 -4.33 -1.55 3.41
C SER A 16 -5.49 -1.99 4.29
N VAL A 17 -6.74 -1.92 3.80
CA VAL A 17 -7.90 -2.41 4.55
C VAL A 17 -7.78 -3.92 4.83
N LEU A 18 -7.36 -4.73 3.87
CA LEU A 18 -7.20 -6.18 4.08
C LEU A 18 -5.99 -6.55 4.95
N GLY A 19 -4.85 -5.88 4.74
CA GLY A 19 -3.60 -6.19 5.44
C GLY A 19 -3.56 -5.63 6.86
N LEU A 20 -3.95 -4.37 7.03
CA LEU A 20 -3.88 -3.64 8.30
C LEU A 20 -5.24 -3.55 9.03
N GLY A 21 -6.34 -3.80 8.34
CA GLY A 21 -7.69 -3.67 8.89
C GLY A 21 -8.31 -2.29 8.69
N PHE A 22 -7.58 -1.32 8.12
CA PHE A 22 -8.12 0.02 7.87
C PHE A 22 -7.34 0.81 6.80
N ALA A 23 -7.96 1.88 6.32
CA ALA A 23 -7.34 2.93 5.52
C ALA A 23 -7.99 4.29 5.85
N LEU A 24 -7.22 5.38 5.72
CA LEU A 24 -7.71 6.74 5.91
C LEU A 24 -7.59 7.51 4.59
N LEU A 25 -8.72 7.85 3.99
CA LEU A 25 -8.79 8.75 2.84
C LEU A 25 -8.85 10.19 3.32
N ARG A 26 -8.03 11.07 2.73
CA ARG A 26 -8.02 12.50 3.01
C ARG A 26 -8.67 13.27 1.87
N GLU A 27 -9.07 14.51 2.18
CA GLU A 27 -9.63 15.45 1.20
C GLU A 27 -10.89 14.93 0.49
N VAL A 28 -11.66 14.09 1.20
CA VAL A 28 -12.99 13.68 0.79
C VAL A 28 -13.90 14.90 0.87
N PRO A 29 -14.70 15.21 -0.17
CA PRO A 29 -15.56 16.39 -0.14
C PRO A 29 -16.47 16.38 1.09
N CYS A 30 -16.43 17.45 1.90
CA CYS A 30 -17.27 17.62 3.09
C CYS A 30 -18.73 17.92 2.71
N ARG A 31 -19.39 16.98 2.02
CA ARG A 31 -20.78 17.01 1.62
C ARG A 31 -21.51 15.81 2.21
N GLU A 32 -22.77 16.01 2.57
CA GLU A 32 -23.59 14.91 3.06
C GLU A 32 -23.71 13.80 2.00
N GLY A 33 -23.64 12.54 2.45
CA GLY A 33 -23.74 11.37 1.58
C GLY A 33 -22.43 10.95 0.92
N GLN A 34 -21.34 11.72 1.02
CA GLN A 34 -20.07 11.39 0.36
C GLN A 34 -19.47 10.05 0.83
N VAL A 35 -19.78 9.61 2.06
CA VAL A 35 -19.39 8.28 2.58
C VAL A 35 -20.02 7.12 1.78
N LEU A 36 -21.22 7.33 1.22
CA LEU A 36 -21.90 6.35 0.38
C LEU A 36 -21.19 6.24 -0.98
N GLU A 37 -20.85 7.37 -1.59
CA GLU A 37 -20.07 7.40 -2.82
C GLU A 37 -18.72 6.70 -2.64
N VAL A 38 -18.04 6.89 -1.50
CA VAL A 38 -16.80 6.16 -1.19
C VAL A 38 -17.05 4.66 -1.11
N ALA A 39 -18.09 4.20 -0.40
CA ALA A 39 -18.41 2.77 -0.31
C ALA A 39 -18.75 2.15 -1.69
N GLU A 40 -19.39 2.92 -2.57
CA GLU A 40 -19.76 2.50 -3.93
C GLU A 40 -18.56 2.39 -4.88
N THR A 41 -17.38 2.91 -4.51
CA THR A 41 -16.15 2.78 -5.33
C THR A 41 -15.59 1.36 -5.34
N PHE A 42 -15.74 0.64 -4.22
CA PHE A 42 -15.21 -0.72 -4.07
C PHE A 42 -16.29 -1.78 -3.84
N GLY A 43 -17.56 -1.39 -3.73
CA GLY A 43 -18.62 -2.35 -3.43
C GLY A 43 -20.00 -1.73 -3.30
N TYR A 44 -20.77 -2.24 -2.33
CA TYR A 44 -22.15 -1.86 -2.11
C TYR A 44 -22.37 -1.45 -0.66
N VAL A 45 -23.19 -0.42 -0.46
CA VAL A 45 -23.65 -0.02 0.88
C VAL A 45 -24.59 -1.09 1.43
N ARG A 46 -24.34 -1.54 2.66
CA ARG A 46 -25.27 -2.37 3.42
C ARG A 46 -26.25 -1.50 4.17
N GLU A 47 -27.46 -1.46 3.65
CA GLU A 47 -28.58 -0.82 4.30
C GLU A 47 -28.98 -1.58 5.57
N THR A 48 -29.28 -0.82 6.63
CA THR A 48 -29.72 -1.35 7.92
C THR A 48 -30.98 -0.62 8.39
N ASN A 49 -31.51 -0.92 9.58
CA ASN A 49 -32.58 -0.11 10.18
C ASN A 49 -32.13 1.31 10.54
N TYR A 50 -30.83 1.60 10.55
CA TYR A 50 -30.31 2.98 10.62
C TYR A 50 -30.32 3.69 9.26
N GLY A 51 -30.77 3.01 8.19
CA GLY A 51 -30.72 3.48 6.81
C GLY A 51 -29.45 3.04 6.07
N ARG A 52 -29.28 3.59 4.87
CA ARG A 52 -28.02 3.50 4.08
C ARG A 52 -26.89 4.32 4.72
N LEU A 53 -27.27 5.36 5.46
CA LEU A 53 -26.41 6.37 6.06
C LEU A 53 -26.91 6.66 7.46
N PHE A 54 -26.00 6.82 8.41
CA PHE A 54 -26.33 7.30 9.76
C PHE A 54 -25.43 8.47 10.16
N ASP A 55 -25.99 9.45 10.85
CA ASP A 55 -25.24 10.56 11.40
C ASP A 55 -24.63 10.18 12.75
N VAL A 56 -23.50 10.76 13.10
CA VAL A 56 -22.88 10.67 14.43
C VAL A 56 -22.61 12.10 14.91
N ARG A 57 -23.62 12.65 15.59
CA ARG A 57 -23.62 13.98 16.22
C ARG A 57 -24.28 13.90 17.59
N VAL A 58 -24.08 14.92 18.43
CA VAL A 58 -24.76 14.98 19.73
C VAL A 58 -26.25 15.23 19.49
N GLU A 59 -27.10 14.34 19.99
CA GLU A 59 -28.56 14.48 19.91
C GLU A 59 -29.16 14.70 21.30
N PRO A 60 -30.22 15.53 21.42
CA PRO A 60 -30.83 15.85 22.71
C PRO A 60 -31.59 14.68 23.37
N ASP A 61 -31.96 13.62 22.63
CA ASP A 61 -32.59 12.40 23.17
C ASP A 61 -32.03 11.13 22.47
N PRO A 62 -30.83 10.67 22.87
CA PRO A 62 -30.08 9.67 22.12
C PRO A 62 -30.55 8.23 22.39
N ASN A 63 -30.87 7.47 21.33
CA ASN A 63 -31.18 6.03 21.44
C ASN A 63 -29.93 5.12 21.46
N ASN A 64 -28.73 5.71 21.31
CA ASN A 64 -27.45 5.02 21.28
C ASN A 64 -26.35 5.91 21.89
N LEU A 65 -25.44 5.32 22.66
CA LEU A 65 -24.32 6.02 23.29
C LEU A 65 -23.39 6.72 22.27
N ALA A 66 -23.39 6.28 21.00
CA ALA A 66 -22.69 6.96 19.90
C ALA A 66 -23.06 8.46 19.79
N PHE A 67 -24.28 8.82 20.17
CA PHE A 67 -24.85 10.17 20.11
C PHE A 67 -24.64 11.03 21.37
N THR A 68 -23.81 10.58 22.31
CA THR A 68 -23.49 11.30 23.58
C THR A 68 -22.05 11.82 23.62
N GLY A 69 -21.68 12.72 24.55
CA GLY A 69 -20.30 13.18 24.79
C GLY A 69 -19.35 12.17 25.47
N ALA A 70 -19.88 11.04 25.95
CA ALA A 70 -19.14 10.09 26.79
C ALA A 70 -18.04 9.31 26.05
N ARG A 71 -17.04 8.81 26.79
CA ARG A 71 -16.02 7.90 26.23
C ARG A 71 -16.69 6.61 25.73
N ILE A 72 -16.31 6.18 24.55
CA ILE A 72 -16.71 4.89 23.99
C ILE A 72 -15.50 3.96 24.05
N THR A 73 -15.58 2.90 24.86
CA THR A 73 -14.54 1.86 24.94
C THR A 73 -14.42 1.09 23.62
N PRO A 74 -13.25 0.46 23.35
CA PRO A 74 -13.06 -0.38 22.16
C PRO A 74 -14.20 -1.38 21.98
N HIS A 75 -14.79 -1.39 20.78
CA HIS A 75 -15.88 -2.29 20.44
C HIS A 75 -15.98 -2.54 18.93
N THR A 76 -16.67 -3.60 18.55
CA THR A 76 -17.15 -3.82 17.18
C THR A 76 -18.63 -3.50 17.05
N ASP A 77 -19.03 -3.06 15.86
CA ASP A 77 -20.38 -2.63 15.60
C ASP A 77 -21.31 -3.78 15.26
N ASN A 78 -22.55 -3.69 15.77
CA ASN A 78 -23.66 -4.54 15.37
C ASN A 78 -23.42 -6.06 15.55
N PRO A 79 -22.79 -6.57 16.64
CA PRO A 79 -22.55 -8.01 16.80
C PRO A 79 -23.83 -8.83 16.97
N TYR A 80 -24.99 -8.17 17.14
CA TYR A 80 -26.34 -8.73 17.13
C TYR A 80 -26.89 -9.03 15.71
N ARG A 81 -26.14 -8.74 14.65
CA ARG A 81 -26.48 -9.11 13.28
C ARG A 81 -25.73 -10.37 12.84
N ASP A 82 -26.39 -11.18 12.02
CA ASP A 82 -25.83 -12.38 11.43
C ASP A 82 -26.33 -12.51 9.97
N PRO A 83 -25.51 -12.16 8.95
CA PRO A 83 -24.10 -11.75 9.06
C PRO A 83 -23.92 -10.37 9.69
N VAL A 84 -22.79 -10.17 10.37
CA VAL A 84 -22.36 -8.85 10.89
C VAL A 84 -21.91 -7.96 9.73
N PRO A 85 -22.11 -6.63 9.82
CA PRO A 85 -21.46 -5.71 8.91
C PRO A 85 -19.93 -5.86 8.93
N THR A 86 -19.30 -6.22 7.81
CA THR A 86 -17.86 -6.51 7.85
C THR A 86 -16.96 -5.30 7.62
N LEU A 87 -17.45 -4.24 6.97
CA LEU A 87 -16.79 -2.94 6.90
C LEU A 87 -17.66 -1.86 7.53
N GLN A 88 -17.00 -0.90 8.16
CA GLN A 88 -17.60 0.37 8.56
C GLN A 88 -16.78 1.52 7.96
N LEU A 89 -17.49 2.56 7.53
CA LEU A 89 -16.92 3.81 7.05
C LEU A 89 -17.36 4.95 7.96
N LEU A 90 -16.47 5.88 8.26
CA LEU A 90 -16.74 7.10 9.02
C LEU A 90 -16.11 8.30 8.33
N HIS A 91 -16.94 9.17 7.77
CA HIS A 91 -16.53 10.41 7.10
C HIS A 91 -16.78 11.61 8.00
N CYS A 92 -15.76 12.43 8.25
CA CYS A 92 -15.85 13.62 9.08
C CYS A 92 -16.25 14.84 8.26
N LEU A 93 -17.44 15.40 8.53
CA LEU A 93 -17.92 16.64 7.92
C LEU A 93 -17.49 17.87 8.72
N THR A 94 -17.63 17.81 10.04
CA THR A 94 -17.18 18.87 10.96
C THR A 94 -16.61 18.26 12.24
N ASN A 95 -15.53 18.85 12.76
CA ASN A 95 -14.94 18.44 14.04
C ASN A 95 -14.27 19.60 14.77
N ALA A 96 -15.09 20.45 15.40
CA ALA A 96 -14.67 21.62 16.18
C ALA A 96 -14.67 21.37 17.71
N ALA A 97 -15.04 20.18 18.18
CA ALA A 97 -15.08 19.86 19.60
C ALA A 97 -13.69 19.51 20.18
N ALA A 98 -13.39 19.94 21.41
CA ALA A 98 -12.20 19.50 22.13
C ALA A 98 -12.35 18.03 22.57
N GLY A 99 -11.37 17.18 22.24
CA GLY A 99 -11.44 15.73 22.42
C GLY A 99 -12.19 15.02 21.28
N GLY A 100 -12.69 13.80 21.54
CA GLY A 100 -13.51 13.06 20.57
C GLY A 100 -12.69 12.38 19.48
N ASP A 101 -11.42 12.14 19.79
CA ASP A 101 -10.45 11.47 18.94
C ASP A 101 -10.86 10.00 18.78
N SER A 102 -10.61 9.48 17.59
CA SER A 102 -10.90 8.09 17.22
C SER A 102 -9.81 7.19 17.75
N GLY A 103 -10.20 6.02 18.25
CA GLY A 103 -9.28 4.96 18.66
C GLY A 103 -9.50 3.71 17.83
N LEU A 104 -8.42 3.03 17.44
CA LEU A 104 -8.45 1.70 16.83
C LEU A 104 -7.60 0.72 17.63
N VAL A 105 -8.10 -0.51 17.74
CA VAL A 105 -7.40 -1.64 18.37
C VAL A 105 -7.54 -2.87 17.48
N ASP A 106 -6.42 -3.50 17.14
CA ASP A 106 -6.43 -4.75 16.38
C ASP A 106 -6.93 -5.91 17.24
N GLY A 107 -8.20 -6.28 17.05
CA GLY A 107 -8.86 -7.35 17.78
C GLY A 107 -8.22 -8.72 17.52
N PHE A 108 -7.65 -8.95 16.33
CA PHE A 108 -6.95 -10.20 16.04
C PHE A 108 -5.63 -10.26 16.81
N LYS A 109 -4.89 -9.15 16.89
CA LYS A 109 -3.69 -9.06 17.72
C LYS A 109 -4.03 -9.28 19.20
N ALA A 110 -5.08 -8.63 19.71
CA ALA A 110 -5.53 -8.81 21.09
C ALA A 110 -5.94 -10.27 21.38
N ALA A 111 -6.66 -10.91 20.45
CA ALA A 111 -7.09 -12.30 20.58
C ALA A 111 -5.89 -13.28 20.50
N ALA A 112 -4.88 -12.97 19.68
CA ALA A 112 -3.64 -13.75 19.63
C ALA A 112 -2.83 -13.62 20.92
N LEU A 113 -2.77 -12.43 21.53
CA LEU A 113 -2.15 -12.24 22.84
C LEU A 113 -2.91 -13.01 23.93
N LEU A 114 -4.25 -12.98 23.92
CA LEU A 114 -5.05 -13.78 24.84
C LEU A 114 -4.75 -15.28 24.68
N ARG A 115 -4.61 -15.76 23.44
CA ARG A 115 -4.26 -17.16 23.16
C ARG A 115 -2.90 -17.54 23.75
N ALA A 116 -1.91 -16.64 23.67
CA ALA A 116 -0.55 -16.88 24.16
C ALA A 116 -0.45 -16.78 25.69
N GLU A 117 -1.08 -15.76 26.28
CA GLU A 117 -0.97 -15.44 27.71
C GLU A 117 -1.98 -16.20 28.57
N GLY A 118 -3.14 -16.56 28.01
CA GLY A 118 -4.25 -17.19 28.71
C GLY A 118 -5.04 -18.16 27.80
N PRO A 119 -4.46 -19.30 27.40
CA PRO A 119 -5.09 -20.23 26.45
C PRO A 119 -6.44 -20.77 26.94
N GLU A 120 -6.65 -20.91 28.25
CA GLU A 120 -7.94 -21.29 28.82
C GLU A 120 -9.00 -20.19 28.63
N ALA A 121 -8.64 -18.93 28.88
CA ALA A 121 -9.52 -17.79 28.64
C ALA A 121 -9.86 -17.66 27.15
N PHE A 122 -8.87 -17.86 26.27
CA PHE A 122 -9.10 -17.92 24.82
C PHE A 122 -10.08 -19.05 24.43
N ALA A 123 -9.92 -20.25 25.01
CA ALA A 123 -10.83 -21.37 24.76
C ALA A 123 -12.26 -21.07 25.23
N VAL A 124 -12.42 -20.39 26.37
CA VAL A 124 -13.74 -19.95 26.87
C VAL A 124 -14.38 -18.95 25.90
N LEU A 125 -13.65 -17.93 25.46
CA LEU A 125 -14.20 -16.87 24.59
C LEU A 125 -14.48 -17.33 23.15
N THR A 126 -13.87 -18.43 22.72
CA THR A 126 -14.12 -19.03 21.40
C THR A 126 -15.25 -20.06 21.40
N ARG A 127 -15.59 -20.64 22.56
CA ARG A 127 -16.59 -21.72 22.66
C ARG A 127 -17.92 -21.29 23.26
N THR A 128 -17.94 -20.18 23.99
CA THR A 128 -19.15 -19.70 24.67
C THR A 128 -19.97 -18.83 23.72
N PRO A 129 -21.17 -19.25 23.28
CA PRO A 129 -22.05 -18.37 22.51
C PRO A 129 -22.55 -17.24 23.41
N VAL A 130 -22.38 -16.00 22.96
CA VAL A 130 -22.85 -14.82 23.66
C VAL A 130 -24.09 -14.28 22.97
N PRO A 131 -25.20 -14.08 23.70
CA PRO A 131 -26.40 -13.50 23.13
C PRO A 131 -26.17 -12.00 22.91
N PHE A 132 -26.00 -11.57 21.68
CA PHE A 132 -26.02 -10.16 21.31
C PHE A 132 -27.44 -9.74 20.95
N ARG A 133 -27.92 -8.62 21.50
CA ARG A 133 -29.30 -8.15 21.36
C ARG A 133 -29.34 -6.65 21.08
N PHE A 134 -30.25 -6.26 20.20
CA PHE A 134 -30.64 -4.87 19.94
C PHE A 134 -32.16 -4.79 19.81
N ARG A 135 -32.77 -3.76 20.41
CA ARG A 135 -34.21 -3.52 20.33
C ARG A 135 -34.49 -2.02 20.38
N ASP A 136 -35.30 -1.53 19.44
CA ASP A 136 -35.91 -0.20 19.46
C ASP A 136 -37.43 -0.32 19.20
N ALA A 137 -38.11 0.81 18.91
CA ALA A 137 -39.55 0.85 18.67
C ALA A 137 -40.00 0.10 17.40
N HIS A 138 -39.10 -0.15 16.45
CA HIS A 138 -39.41 -0.66 15.11
C HIS A 138 -38.57 -1.87 14.72
N THR A 139 -37.50 -2.18 15.46
CA THR A 139 -36.51 -3.19 15.11
C THR A 139 -36.11 -4.01 16.33
N GLU A 140 -36.04 -5.32 16.16
CA GLU A 140 -35.44 -6.25 17.12
C GLU A 140 -34.49 -7.20 16.39
N LEU A 141 -33.23 -7.26 16.85
CA LEU A 141 -32.16 -8.07 16.26
C LEU A 141 -31.47 -8.90 17.33
N ALA A 142 -31.07 -10.11 16.96
CA ALA A 142 -30.40 -11.04 17.85
C ALA A 142 -29.42 -11.93 17.07
N ALA A 143 -28.25 -12.16 17.66
CA ALA A 143 -27.31 -13.18 17.23
C ALA A 143 -26.66 -13.83 18.45
N ASP A 144 -26.43 -15.14 18.39
CA ASP A 144 -25.77 -15.89 19.46
C ASP A 144 -24.43 -16.39 18.91
N ARG A 145 -23.35 -15.68 19.27
CA ARG A 145 -22.03 -15.85 18.65
C ARG A 145 -20.92 -15.72 19.71
N PRO A 146 -19.79 -16.43 19.57
CA PRO A 146 -18.66 -16.24 20.48
C PRO A 146 -18.06 -14.84 20.33
N LEU A 147 -17.31 -14.41 21.35
CA LEU A 147 -16.56 -13.15 21.28
C LEU A 147 -15.44 -13.21 20.25
N ILE A 148 -14.82 -14.38 20.11
CA ILE A 148 -13.74 -14.63 19.16
C ILE A 148 -14.15 -15.84 18.34
N ASP A 149 -14.34 -15.65 17.03
CA ASP A 149 -14.60 -16.76 16.12
C ASP A 149 -13.29 -17.24 15.48
N VAL A 150 -13.19 -18.56 15.26
CA VAL A 150 -12.04 -19.18 14.62
C VAL A 150 -12.49 -20.07 13.47
N ASP A 151 -11.68 -20.16 12.42
CA ASP A 151 -11.95 -21.08 11.32
C ASP A 151 -11.61 -22.55 11.67
N GLY A 152 -11.85 -23.46 10.72
CA GLY A 152 -11.56 -24.89 10.90
C GLY A 152 -10.08 -25.24 11.14
N LEU A 153 -9.15 -24.30 10.93
CA LEU A 153 -7.72 -24.42 11.22
C LEU A 153 -7.34 -23.71 12.52
N GLY A 154 -8.30 -23.13 13.25
CA GLY A 154 -8.06 -22.38 14.48
C GLY A 154 -7.48 -20.98 14.23
N ARG A 155 -7.55 -20.44 13.01
CA ARG A 155 -7.15 -19.05 12.73
C ARG A 155 -8.26 -18.12 13.20
N ILE A 156 -7.89 -17.03 13.86
CA ILE A 156 -8.86 -16.01 14.29
C ILE A 156 -9.50 -15.42 13.02
N ARG A 157 -10.82 -15.42 12.97
CA ARG A 157 -11.60 -14.99 11.81
C ARG A 157 -12.41 -13.73 12.09
N GLU A 158 -12.89 -13.58 13.31
CA GLU A 158 -13.78 -12.47 13.67
C GLU A 158 -13.74 -12.20 15.18
N VAL A 159 -13.90 -10.94 15.57
CA VAL A 159 -14.08 -10.50 16.95
C VAL A 159 -15.39 -9.74 17.11
N ARG A 160 -16.29 -10.26 17.93
CA ARG A 160 -17.56 -9.61 18.34
C ARG A 160 -17.42 -9.12 19.76
N PHE A 161 -17.16 -7.83 19.95
CA PHE A 161 -16.93 -7.26 21.27
C PHE A 161 -17.69 -5.96 21.43
N ASN A 162 -18.89 -6.01 22.01
CA ASN A 162 -19.68 -4.81 22.30
C ASN A 162 -20.48 -5.00 23.57
N ASN A 163 -19.96 -4.48 24.67
CA ASN A 163 -20.51 -4.65 26.01
C ASN A 163 -21.96 -4.12 26.15
N ARG A 164 -22.36 -3.17 25.30
CA ARG A 164 -23.69 -2.54 25.35
C ARG A 164 -24.80 -3.43 24.79
N SER A 165 -24.43 -4.43 23.99
CA SER A 165 -25.37 -5.32 23.31
C SER A 165 -25.33 -6.75 23.83
N ILE A 166 -24.52 -7.06 24.85
CA ILE A 166 -24.53 -8.38 25.49
C ILE A 166 -25.82 -8.54 26.29
N GLY A 167 -26.62 -9.54 25.93
CA GLY A 167 -27.80 -10.00 26.66
C GLY A 167 -27.46 -10.92 27.83
N THR A 168 -28.48 -11.46 28.47
CA THR A 168 -28.32 -12.34 29.64
C THR A 168 -27.70 -13.69 29.27
N LEU A 169 -26.51 -13.97 29.78
CA LEU A 169 -25.87 -15.28 29.67
C LEU A 169 -26.52 -16.29 30.62
N LEU A 170 -27.06 -17.37 30.07
CA LEU A 170 -27.70 -18.46 30.81
C LEU A 170 -26.77 -19.68 30.87
N LEU A 171 -25.73 -19.58 31.71
CA LEU A 171 -24.70 -20.62 31.90
C LEU A 171 -24.72 -21.15 33.35
N PRO A 172 -24.26 -22.39 33.60
CA PRO A 172 -23.96 -22.86 34.95
C PRO A 172 -23.01 -21.90 35.69
N ALA A 173 -23.16 -21.78 37.01
CA ALA A 173 -22.44 -20.75 37.80
C ALA A 173 -20.91 -20.74 37.59
N GLY A 174 -20.28 -21.92 37.54
CA GLY A 174 -18.84 -22.03 37.31
C GLY A 174 -18.40 -21.63 35.89
N GLU A 175 -19.22 -21.90 34.88
CA GLU A 175 -18.97 -21.48 33.49
C GLU A 175 -19.18 -19.97 33.33
N LEU A 176 -20.19 -19.41 34.01
CA LEU A 176 -20.44 -17.97 34.04
C LEU A 176 -19.27 -17.21 34.67
N GLU A 177 -18.73 -17.68 35.79
CA GLU A 177 -17.55 -17.08 36.42
C GLU A 177 -16.34 -17.15 35.49
N SER A 178 -16.11 -18.31 34.88
CA SER A 178 -15.01 -18.53 33.92
C SER A 178 -15.12 -17.60 32.71
N PHE A 179 -16.34 -17.42 32.18
CA PHE A 179 -16.61 -16.49 31.09
C PHE A 179 -16.27 -15.04 31.48
N TYR A 180 -16.77 -14.54 32.60
CA TYR A 180 -16.50 -13.16 32.99
C TYR A 180 -15.04 -12.90 33.35
N ARG A 181 -14.32 -13.90 33.87
CA ARG A 181 -12.87 -13.83 34.07
C ARG A 181 -12.16 -13.69 32.72
N ALA A 182 -12.47 -14.54 31.75
CA ALA A 182 -11.90 -14.51 30.40
C ALA A 182 -12.25 -13.20 29.66
N TYR A 183 -13.51 -12.77 29.74
CA TYR A 183 -14.00 -11.50 29.20
C TYR A 183 -13.19 -10.31 29.74
N ARG A 184 -12.97 -10.27 31.06
CA ARG A 184 -12.18 -9.20 31.70
C ARG A 184 -10.74 -9.21 31.20
N THR A 185 -10.09 -10.38 31.14
CA THR A 185 -8.73 -10.49 30.62
C THR A 185 -8.63 -9.99 29.18
N PHE A 186 -9.59 -10.33 28.33
CA PHE A 186 -9.61 -9.81 26.95
C PHE A 186 -9.82 -8.28 26.92
N ALA A 187 -10.75 -7.76 27.71
CA ALA A 187 -10.97 -6.32 27.82
C ALA A 187 -9.70 -5.58 28.29
N GLU A 188 -8.98 -6.11 29.29
CA GLU A 188 -7.72 -5.56 29.78
C GLU A 188 -6.64 -5.54 28.69
N ILE A 189 -6.55 -6.59 27.86
CA ILE A 189 -5.65 -6.62 26.70
C ILE A 189 -6.02 -5.49 25.72
N THR A 190 -7.30 -5.34 25.36
CA THR A 190 -7.73 -4.28 24.40
C THR A 190 -7.48 -2.85 24.90
N LEU A 191 -7.27 -2.69 26.21
CA LEU A 191 -6.99 -1.39 26.84
C LEU A 191 -5.49 -1.11 27.03
N ARG A 192 -4.59 -2.02 26.61
CA ARG A 192 -3.15 -1.79 26.68
C ARG A 192 -2.74 -0.61 25.78
N PRO A 193 -1.99 0.39 26.29
CA PRO A 193 -1.61 1.57 25.51
C PRO A 193 -0.88 1.23 24.21
N GLU A 194 -0.03 0.21 24.23
CA GLU A 194 0.74 -0.24 23.06
C GLU A 194 -0.11 -0.90 21.95
N LEU A 195 -1.39 -1.17 22.22
CA LEU A 195 -2.34 -1.71 21.23
C LEU A 195 -3.37 -0.67 20.77
N GLN A 196 -3.34 0.55 21.31
CA GLN A 196 -4.27 1.62 20.97
C GLN A 196 -3.63 2.61 20.01
N LEU A 197 -4.22 2.74 18.82
CA LEU A 197 -3.93 3.81 17.88
C LEU A 197 -4.98 4.91 18.05
N GLU A 198 -4.58 6.06 18.60
CA GLU A 198 -5.44 7.23 18.76
C GLU A 198 -5.09 8.31 17.74
N PHE A 199 -6.12 8.86 17.07
CA PHE A 199 -5.95 9.92 16.08
C PHE A 199 -7.22 10.76 15.94
N ARG A 200 -7.05 12.00 15.49
CA ARG A 200 -8.16 12.92 15.25
C ARG A 200 -8.56 12.88 13.77
N LEU A 201 -9.85 12.67 13.50
CA LEU A 201 -10.42 12.84 12.17
C LEU A 201 -10.68 14.33 11.91
N LEU A 202 -10.10 14.86 10.85
CA LEU A 202 -10.32 16.23 10.38
C LEU A 202 -11.45 16.27 9.35
N PRO A 203 -12.11 17.43 9.14
CA PRO A 203 -13.03 17.59 8.03
C PRO A 203 -12.43 17.11 6.70
N GLY A 204 -13.12 16.19 6.04
CA GLY A 204 -12.69 15.56 4.79
C GLY A 204 -11.88 14.27 4.97
N ASP A 205 -11.64 13.83 6.20
CA ASP A 205 -11.11 12.49 6.47
C ASP A 205 -12.25 11.46 6.42
N CYS A 206 -12.06 10.38 5.67
CA CYS A 206 -12.93 9.20 5.66
C CYS A 206 -12.13 7.95 6.05
N LEU A 207 -12.47 7.38 7.21
CA LEU A 207 -11.90 6.13 7.70
C LEU A 207 -12.71 4.96 7.16
N ILE A 208 -12.04 4.00 6.53
CA ILE A 208 -12.60 2.69 6.14
C ILE A 208 -11.93 1.64 7.01
N PHE A 209 -12.70 0.78 7.67
CA PHE A 209 -12.12 -0.25 8.52
C PHE A 209 -12.92 -1.56 8.55
N ASP A 210 -12.18 -2.64 8.76
CA ASP A 210 -12.66 -3.99 8.96
C ASP A 210 -13.31 -4.11 10.36
N ASN A 211 -14.64 -4.19 10.38
CA ASN A 211 -15.44 -4.29 11.60
C ASN A 211 -15.51 -5.72 12.17
N VAL A 212 -15.01 -6.74 11.45
CA VAL A 212 -14.81 -8.08 12.03
C VAL A 212 -13.45 -8.22 12.70
N ARG A 213 -12.50 -7.32 12.42
CA ARG A 213 -11.14 -7.31 13.00
C ARG A 213 -10.92 -6.19 14.01
N LEU A 214 -11.15 -4.94 13.63
CA LEU A 214 -10.80 -3.79 14.43
C LEU A 214 -11.91 -3.43 15.41
N LEU A 215 -11.52 -3.27 16.67
CA LEU A 215 -12.34 -2.58 17.64
C LEU A 215 -12.07 -1.09 17.47
N HIS A 216 -13.12 -0.28 17.50
CA HIS A 216 -13.03 1.16 17.45
C HIS A 216 -13.53 1.79 18.74
N ALA A 217 -12.99 2.95 19.07
CA ALA A 217 -13.23 3.68 20.31
C ALA A 217 -13.31 5.18 20.03
N ARG A 218 -13.76 5.93 21.04
CA ARG A 218 -13.75 7.39 20.99
C ARG A 218 -13.42 7.94 22.36
N THR A 219 -12.50 8.89 22.44
CA THR A 219 -12.25 9.65 23.68
C THR A 219 -13.47 10.51 24.04
N ALA A 220 -13.57 10.94 25.29
CA ALA A 220 -14.62 11.88 25.69
C ALA A 220 -14.41 13.24 24.98
N PHE A 221 -15.47 14.00 24.80
CA PHE A 221 -15.38 15.34 24.20
C PHE A 221 -16.37 16.32 24.82
N GLU A 222 -16.07 17.61 24.67
CA GLU A 222 -16.96 18.68 25.11
C GLU A 222 -18.15 18.84 24.14
N GLU A 223 -19.37 18.80 24.67
CA GLU A 223 -20.62 18.93 23.88
C GLU A 223 -20.82 20.35 23.29
N SER A 224 -19.97 21.31 23.64
CA SER A 224 -20.02 22.71 23.20
C SER A 224 -19.56 22.92 21.75
N GLY A 225 -18.85 21.96 21.15
CA GLY A 225 -18.30 22.06 19.80
C GLY A 225 -19.10 21.26 18.76
N ALA A 226 -19.25 21.82 17.55
CA ALA A 226 -19.88 21.11 16.44
C ALA A 226 -19.04 19.90 16.00
N ARG A 227 -19.60 18.70 16.12
CA ARG A 227 -19.01 17.44 15.65
C ARG A 227 -20.05 16.65 14.86
N HIS A 228 -19.77 16.37 13.60
CA HIS A 228 -20.64 15.63 12.70
C HIS A 228 -19.82 14.70 11.83
N LEU A 229 -19.97 13.40 12.09
CA LEU A 229 -19.49 12.35 11.20
C LEU A 229 -20.69 11.67 10.55
N GLN A 230 -20.47 11.15 9.35
CA GLN A 230 -21.42 10.33 8.62
C GLN A 230 -20.87 8.93 8.46
N GLY A 231 -21.65 7.95 8.89
CA GLY A 231 -21.29 6.55 8.85
C GLY A 231 -22.10 5.75 7.85
N ALA A 232 -21.45 4.72 7.30
CA ALA A 232 -22.08 3.72 6.45
C ALA A 232 -21.43 2.35 6.68
N TYR A 233 -22.12 1.28 6.29
CA TYR A 233 -21.58 -0.06 6.33
C TYR A 233 -21.41 -0.61 4.90
N ALA A 234 -20.37 -1.41 4.68
CA ALA A 234 -20.09 -2.11 3.41
C ALA A 234 -19.52 -3.52 3.70
N ASP A 235 -19.38 -4.40 2.70
CA ASP A 235 -18.90 -5.79 2.90
C ASP A 235 -17.49 -5.99 2.34
N LEU A 236 -16.72 -6.85 2.99
CA LEU A 236 -15.35 -7.21 2.63
C LEU A 236 -15.28 -8.00 1.33
N ASP A 237 -16.30 -8.81 1.01
CA ASP A 237 -16.31 -9.61 -0.21
C ASP A 237 -16.31 -8.72 -1.47
N ALA A 238 -17.09 -7.64 -1.45
CA ALA A 238 -17.11 -6.66 -2.52
C ALA A 238 -15.75 -5.95 -2.67
N LEU A 239 -15.15 -5.52 -1.56
CA LEU A 239 -13.81 -4.91 -1.54
C LEU A 239 -12.74 -5.86 -2.11
N VAL A 240 -12.74 -7.12 -1.66
CA VAL A 240 -11.84 -8.16 -2.16
C VAL A 240 -12.06 -8.43 -3.65
N GLY A 241 -13.32 -8.44 -4.10
CA GLY A 241 -13.70 -8.59 -5.49
C GLY A 241 -13.13 -7.47 -6.35
N THR A 242 -13.32 -6.22 -5.96
CA THR A 242 -12.78 -5.04 -6.66
C THR A 242 -11.25 -5.07 -6.71
N LEU A 243 -10.59 -5.36 -5.59
CA LEU A 243 -9.13 -5.48 -5.55
C LEU A 243 -8.61 -6.58 -6.50
N ALA A 244 -9.32 -7.71 -6.60
CA ALA A 244 -8.94 -8.78 -7.53
C ALA A 244 -9.03 -8.33 -9.01
N ILE A 245 -9.99 -7.47 -9.35
CA ILE A 245 -10.10 -6.86 -10.69
C ILE A 245 -8.93 -5.90 -10.94
N LEU A 246 -8.64 -5.00 -10.00
CA LEU A 246 -7.53 -4.04 -10.11
C LEU A 246 -6.19 -4.75 -10.30
N ARG A 247 -5.93 -5.81 -9.51
CA ARG A 247 -4.72 -6.63 -9.65
C ARG A 247 -4.63 -7.33 -11.00
N ARG A 248 -5.75 -7.85 -11.53
CA ARG A 248 -5.78 -8.48 -12.85
C ARG A 248 -5.53 -7.46 -13.95
N GLN A 249 -6.15 -6.29 -13.88
CA GLN A 249 -5.92 -5.21 -14.84
C GLN A 249 -4.45 -4.76 -14.83
N ARG A 250 -3.85 -4.61 -13.64
CA ARG A 250 -2.42 -4.29 -13.51
C ARG A 250 -1.53 -5.39 -14.08
N ALA A 251 -1.85 -6.65 -13.87
CA ALA A 251 -1.09 -7.76 -14.44
C ALA A 251 -1.13 -7.73 -15.98
N VAL A 252 -2.30 -7.52 -16.58
CA VAL A 252 -2.46 -7.38 -18.03
C VAL A 252 -1.70 -6.16 -18.56
N ALA A 253 -1.84 -5.00 -17.91
CA ALA A 253 -1.13 -3.80 -18.32
C ALA A 253 0.39 -3.93 -18.19
N GLY A 254 0.88 -4.68 -17.19
CA GLY A 254 2.30 -4.99 -17.05
C GLY A 254 2.82 -5.92 -18.15
N GLU A 255 2.01 -6.90 -18.57
CA GLU A 255 2.33 -7.74 -19.73
C GLU A 255 2.36 -6.91 -21.02
N GLU A 256 1.35 -6.07 -21.25
CA GLU A 256 1.31 -5.14 -22.39
C GLU A 256 2.50 -4.17 -22.38
N PHE A 257 2.92 -3.69 -21.21
CA PHE A 257 4.12 -2.86 -21.06
C PHE A 257 5.38 -3.61 -21.48
N VAL A 258 5.58 -4.84 -21.00
CA VAL A 258 6.75 -5.67 -21.39
C VAL A 258 6.70 -6.03 -22.88
N ASP A 259 5.53 -6.32 -23.43
CA ASP A 259 5.39 -6.59 -24.87
C ASP A 259 5.68 -5.33 -25.71
N GLY A 260 5.29 -4.15 -25.24
CA GLY A 260 5.69 -2.88 -25.87
C GLY A 260 7.20 -2.62 -25.83
N LEU A 261 7.93 -3.14 -24.82
CA LEU A 261 9.40 -3.12 -24.82
C LEU A 261 10.00 -4.02 -25.90
N VAL A 262 9.37 -5.15 -26.23
CA VAL A 262 9.80 -6.00 -27.36
C VAL A 262 9.75 -5.20 -28.65
N GLU A 263 8.60 -4.57 -28.93
CA GLU A 263 8.40 -3.75 -30.13
C GLU A 263 9.40 -2.58 -30.18
N LEU A 264 9.71 -1.97 -29.03
CA LEU A 264 10.70 -0.90 -28.93
C LEU A 264 12.11 -1.39 -29.30
N PHE A 265 12.54 -2.54 -28.78
CA PHE A 265 13.86 -3.11 -29.08
C PHE A 265 13.98 -3.58 -30.53
N GLU A 266 12.89 -4.08 -31.14
CA GLU A 266 12.86 -4.49 -32.56
C GLU A 266 12.69 -3.32 -33.53
N GLY A 267 12.11 -2.19 -33.08
CA GLY A 267 11.82 -0.99 -33.86
C GLY A 267 12.81 0.15 -33.64
N GLU A 268 12.40 1.19 -32.90
CA GLU A 268 13.20 2.41 -32.65
C GLU A 268 14.57 2.13 -32.00
N GLY A 269 14.68 1.04 -31.24
CA GLY A 269 15.94 0.55 -30.69
C GLY A 269 16.98 0.15 -31.72
N ALA A 270 16.59 -0.02 -32.99
CA ALA A 270 17.48 -0.31 -34.11
C ALA A 270 18.21 0.95 -34.66
N ASP A 271 17.91 2.14 -34.14
CA ASP A 271 18.64 3.36 -34.49
C ASP A 271 20.04 3.40 -33.83
N ALA A 272 20.97 4.12 -34.46
CA ALA A 272 22.36 4.22 -34.00
C ALA A 272 22.45 4.89 -32.60
N TYR A 273 23.24 4.29 -31.71
CA TYR A 273 23.45 4.80 -30.36
C TYR A 273 24.42 5.98 -30.34
N LEU A 274 23.92 7.23 -30.35
CA LEU A 274 24.70 8.46 -30.07
C LEU A 274 26.09 8.54 -30.75
N GLY A 275 26.21 8.02 -31.99
CA GLY A 275 27.46 8.02 -32.77
C GLY A 275 28.38 6.80 -32.59
N GLU A 276 28.00 5.82 -31.78
CA GLU A 276 28.69 4.52 -31.62
C GLU A 276 28.28 3.54 -32.74
N GLN A 277 29.07 2.46 -32.91
CA GLN A 277 28.82 1.45 -33.95
C GLN A 277 27.75 0.40 -33.56
N VAL A 278 27.10 0.57 -32.42
CA VAL A 278 25.99 -0.27 -31.94
C VAL A 278 24.68 0.52 -31.98
N THR A 279 23.58 -0.20 -32.10
CA THR A 279 22.23 0.37 -31.89
C THR A 279 21.92 0.47 -30.39
N MET A 280 20.95 1.31 -30.02
CA MET A 280 20.52 1.43 -28.61
C MET A 280 20.07 0.09 -28.03
N ALA A 281 19.32 -0.71 -28.81
CA ALA A 281 18.89 -2.05 -28.40
C ALA A 281 20.09 -2.99 -28.21
N GLN A 282 21.06 -3.00 -29.12
CA GLN A 282 22.26 -3.83 -28.98
C GLN A 282 23.06 -3.48 -27.73
N HIS A 283 23.21 -2.19 -27.44
CA HIS A 283 23.89 -1.69 -26.24
C HIS A 283 23.19 -2.19 -24.96
N MET A 284 21.88 -1.99 -24.85
CA MET A 284 21.10 -2.43 -23.69
C MET A 284 21.10 -3.96 -23.50
N LEU A 285 20.98 -4.73 -24.60
CA LEU A 285 21.06 -6.19 -24.57
C LEU A 285 22.46 -6.68 -24.15
N GLN A 286 23.52 -6.03 -24.62
CA GLN A 286 24.90 -6.36 -24.25
C GLN A 286 25.15 -6.11 -22.76
N ALA A 287 24.69 -4.97 -22.22
CA ALA A 287 24.82 -4.66 -20.81
C ALA A 287 24.11 -5.72 -19.94
N ALA A 288 22.90 -6.13 -20.32
CA ALA A 288 22.16 -7.20 -19.64
C ALA A 288 22.90 -8.55 -19.70
N ALA A 289 23.45 -8.91 -20.86
CA ALA A 289 24.22 -10.14 -21.02
C ALA A 289 25.48 -10.15 -20.14
N ARG A 290 26.18 -9.02 -20.01
CA ARG A 290 27.33 -8.88 -19.10
C ARG A 290 26.93 -9.01 -17.64
N ALA A 291 25.79 -8.44 -17.26
CA ALA A 291 25.24 -8.59 -15.92
C ALA A 291 24.92 -10.06 -15.61
N GLU A 292 24.31 -10.79 -16.56
CA GLU A 292 24.02 -12.21 -16.46
C GLU A 292 25.30 -13.06 -16.37
N GLU A 293 26.29 -12.80 -17.22
CA GLU A 293 27.61 -13.46 -17.18
C GLU A 293 28.34 -13.25 -15.85
N ALA A 294 28.17 -12.07 -15.23
CA ALA A 294 28.71 -11.74 -13.93
C ALA A 294 27.96 -12.41 -12.75
N GLY A 295 26.85 -13.12 -13.02
CA GLY A 295 26.02 -13.75 -12.00
C GLY A 295 25.24 -12.74 -11.15
N ALA A 296 24.88 -11.59 -11.72
CA ALA A 296 24.09 -10.58 -11.05
C ALA A 296 22.67 -11.10 -10.72
N PRO A 297 22.02 -10.59 -9.66
CA PRO A 297 20.62 -10.89 -9.39
C PRO A 297 19.70 -10.44 -10.52
N ASP A 298 18.57 -11.13 -10.73
CA ASP A 298 17.59 -10.84 -11.79
C ASP A 298 17.22 -9.35 -11.88
N ALA A 299 16.97 -8.70 -10.74
CA ALA A 299 16.64 -7.28 -10.68
C ALA A 299 17.73 -6.38 -11.27
N LEU A 300 19.00 -6.74 -11.06
CA LEU A 300 20.14 -5.97 -11.54
C LEU A 300 20.44 -6.26 -13.02
N ILE A 301 20.16 -7.49 -13.49
CA ILE A 301 20.14 -7.82 -14.93
C ILE A 301 19.06 -6.99 -15.64
N ALA A 302 17.84 -6.91 -15.07
CA ALA A 302 16.77 -6.07 -15.59
C ALA A 302 17.15 -4.58 -15.59
N ALA A 303 17.83 -4.10 -14.54
CA ALA A 303 18.31 -2.73 -14.50
C ALA A 303 19.32 -2.45 -15.61
N ALA A 304 20.27 -3.35 -15.85
CA ALA A 304 21.22 -3.23 -16.96
C ALA A 304 20.52 -3.28 -18.33
N LEU A 305 19.51 -4.14 -18.49
CA LEU A 305 18.71 -4.19 -19.71
C LEU A 305 17.92 -2.91 -19.97
N LEU A 306 17.46 -2.21 -18.94
CA LEU A 306 16.51 -1.10 -19.08
C LEU A 306 17.12 0.27 -18.76
N HIS A 307 18.43 0.37 -18.53
CA HIS A 307 19.08 1.57 -18.01
C HIS A 307 18.88 2.82 -18.90
N ASP A 308 18.92 2.63 -20.22
CA ASP A 308 18.80 3.70 -21.21
C ASP A 308 17.38 3.85 -21.78
N LEU A 309 16.36 3.20 -21.20
CA LEU A 309 14.97 3.27 -21.68
C LEU A 309 14.42 4.72 -21.74
N GLY A 310 14.96 5.62 -20.91
CA GLY A 310 14.60 7.04 -20.90
C GLY A 310 14.91 7.78 -22.20
N HIS A 311 15.81 7.28 -23.05
CA HIS A 311 16.14 7.91 -24.33
C HIS A 311 15.01 7.86 -25.36
N PHE A 312 14.13 6.87 -25.29
CA PHE A 312 13.06 6.66 -26.27
C PHE A 312 11.84 7.58 -26.07
N HIS A 313 11.72 8.25 -24.93
CA HIS A 313 10.48 8.92 -24.54
C HIS A 313 10.65 10.39 -24.14
N GLY A 314 11.78 11.00 -24.51
CA GLY A 314 12.03 12.44 -24.34
C GLY A 314 11.49 13.28 -25.51
N PRO A 315 11.12 14.56 -25.29
CA PRO A 315 10.78 15.50 -26.36
C PRO A 315 11.98 15.90 -27.25
N VAL A 316 13.16 15.33 -26.99
CA VAL A 316 14.43 15.64 -27.62
C VAL A 316 15.07 14.31 -28.03
N SER A 317 15.23 14.12 -29.34
CA SER A 317 15.85 12.93 -29.94
C SER A 317 17.35 12.85 -29.62
N GLY A 318 17.94 11.65 -29.75
CA GLY A 318 19.39 11.42 -29.64
C GLY A 318 20.25 12.34 -30.52
N ALA A 319 19.69 12.84 -31.61
CA ALA A 319 20.36 13.79 -32.51
C ALA A 319 20.37 15.24 -31.97
N GLU A 320 19.29 15.68 -31.33
CA GLU A 320 19.18 17.03 -30.74
C GLU A 320 20.01 17.17 -29.45
N LEU A 321 20.27 16.05 -28.76
CA LEU A 321 21.21 15.93 -27.64
C LEU A 321 22.64 16.38 -27.97
N MET A 322 23.12 16.09 -29.18
CA MET A 322 24.48 16.45 -29.61
C MET A 322 24.59 17.91 -30.08
N GLU A 323 23.47 18.56 -30.42
CA GLU A 323 23.46 19.92 -30.96
C GLU A 323 23.15 21.01 -29.92
N GLU A 324 22.36 20.72 -28.86
CA GLU A 324 21.86 21.77 -27.94
C GLU A 324 22.46 21.79 -26.53
N GLY A 325 23.22 20.75 -26.11
CA GLY A 325 23.96 20.76 -24.84
C GLY A 325 23.10 20.70 -23.57
N ILE A 326 21.87 20.16 -23.65
CA ILE A 326 20.93 20.02 -22.54
C ILE A 326 20.91 18.55 -22.05
N ASP A 327 21.13 18.33 -20.76
CA ASP A 327 20.95 17.00 -20.13
C ASP A 327 19.48 16.57 -20.22
N ASN A 328 19.21 15.49 -20.95
CA ASN A 328 17.86 14.95 -21.12
C ASN A 328 17.34 14.18 -19.90
N ARG A 329 18.15 14.02 -18.85
CA ARG A 329 17.78 13.31 -17.61
C ARG A 329 17.19 11.92 -17.84
N HIS A 330 17.63 11.22 -18.89
CA HIS A 330 17.09 9.91 -19.29
C HIS A 330 17.12 8.87 -18.15
N SER A 331 18.16 8.87 -17.31
CA SER A 331 18.23 7.96 -16.17
C SER A 331 17.10 8.17 -15.17
N HIS A 332 16.76 9.42 -14.87
CA HIS A 332 15.64 9.77 -13.99
C HIS A 332 14.30 9.49 -14.64
N THR A 333 14.10 9.93 -15.88
CA THR A 333 12.85 9.73 -16.62
C THR A 333 12.55 8.26 -16.88
N GLY A 334 13.58 7.48 -17.23
CA GLY A 334 13.50 6.03 -17.38
C GLY A 334 13.15 5.34 -16.07
N ALA A 335 13.88 5.65 -14.99
CA ALA A 335 13.60 5.09 -13.67
C ALA A 335 12.20 5.46 -13.13
N ASP A 336 11.74 6.69 -13.33
CA ASP A 336 10.40 7.15 -12.91
C ASP A 336 9.29 6.37 -13.62
N ARG A 337 9.46 6.09 -14.92
CA ARG A 337 8.50 5.28 -15.66
C ARG A 337 8.55 3.81 -15.26
N LEU A 338 9.75 3.27 -15.07
CA LEU A 338 9.92 1.89 -14.64
C LEU A 338 9.37 1.64 -13.22
N ALA A 339 9.30 2.67 -12.37
CA ALA A 339 8.80 2.57 -11.00
C ALA A 339 7.31 2.21 -10.90
N GLU A 340 6.55 2.38 -11.98
CA GLU A 340 5.18 1.89 -12.08
C GLU A 340 5.11 0.35 -12.04
N TRP A 341 6.14 -0.31 -12.59
CA TRP A 341 6.16 -1.75 -12.86
C TRP A 341 7.17 -2.53 -12.01
N PHE A 342 8.31 -1.93 -11.70
CA PHE A 342 9.43 -2.57 -11.00
C PHE A 342 9.75 -1.91 -9.65
N GLY A 343 10.53 -2.61 -8.83
CA GLY A 343 10.99 -2.08 -7.55
C GLY A 343 12.29 -1.31 -7.56
N PRO A 344 12.65 -0.68 -6.43
CA PRO A 344 13.89 0.10 -6.30
C PRO A 344 15.13 -0.71 -6.65
N GLU A 345 15.09 -2.03 -6.44
CA GLU A 345 16.12 -2.97 -6.88
C GLU A 345 16.39 -2.96 -8.40
N VAL A 346 15.43 -2.54 -9.21
CA VAL A 346 15.59 -2.28 -10.65
C VAL A 346 15.76 -0.79 -10.92
N THR A 347 14.88 0.04 -10.35
CA THR A 347 14.77 1.45 -10.76
C THR A 347 15.87 2.34 -10.20
N GLU A 348 16.38 2.08 -9.00
CA GLU A 348 17.45 2.93 -8.43
C GLU A 348 18.80 2.71 -9.13
N PRO A 349 19.23 1.47 -9.47
CA PRO A 349 20.41 1.29 -10.31
C PRO A 349 20.26 1.98 -11.68
N VAL A 350 19.07 1.90 -12.31
CA VAL A 350 18.76 2.67 -13.53
C VAL A 350 18.85 4.19 -13.28
N ARG A 351 18.39 4.71 -12.15
CA ARG A 351 18.50 6.14 -11.84
C ARG A 351 19.95 6.58 -11.66
N LEU A 352 20.76 5.73 -11.03
CA LEU A 352 22.11 6.07 -10.56
C LEU A 352 23.21 5.83 -11.60
N HIS A 353 22.97 5.07 -12.69
CA HIS A 353 24.05 4.67 -13.61
C HIS A 353 24.76 5.88 -14.26
N VAL A 354 24.05 6.96 -14.60
CA VAL A 354 24.68 8.20 -15.12
C VAL A 354 25.55 8.87 -14.06
N ALA A 355 25.03 9.01 -12.84
CA ALA A 355 25.78 9.60 -11.72
C ALA A 355 27.01 8.74 -11.36
N ALA A 356 26.92 7.42 -11.52
CA ALA A 356 28.02 6.49 -11.32
C ALA A 356 29.23 6.81 -12.21
N LYS A 357 29.01 7.27 -13.45
CA LYS A 357 30.09 7.72 -14.35
C LYS A 357 30.88 8.88 -13.74
N ARG A 358 30.18 9.90 -13.23
CA ARG A 358 30.80 11.06 -12.57
C ARG A 358 31.55 10.65 -11.29
N TYR A 359 30.97 9.72 -10.53
CA TYR A 359 31.60 9.15 -9.35
C TYR A 359 32.90 8.40 -9.70
N LEU A 360 32.84 7.47 -10.66
CA LEU A 360 34.00 6.67 -11.07
C LEU A 360 35.13 7.54 -11.63
N CYS A 361 34.84 8.59 -12.41
CA CYS A 361 35.85 9.56 -12.82
C CYS A 361 36.50 10.32 -11.66
N ALA A 362 35.83 10.47 -10.53
CA ALA A 362 36.36 11.16 -9.36
C ALA A 362 37.21 10.24 -8.46
N VAL A 363 36.84 8.95 -8.36
CA VAL A 363 37.47 8.01 -7.42
C VAL A 363 38.44 7.01 -8.06
N GLU A 364 38.33 6.76 -9.38
CA GLU A 364 39.24 5.89 -10.14
C GLU A 364 40.07 6.72 -11.14
N PRO A 365 41.38 6.91 -10.87
CA PRO A 365 42.25 7.76 -11.70
C PRO A 365 42.28 7.38 -13.19
N ASP A 366 42.21 6.08 -13.48
CA ASP A 366 42.32 5.55 -14.85
C ASP A 366 40.94 5.34 -15.52
N TYR A 367 39.84 5.73 -14.87
CA TYR A 367 38.50 5.51 -15.44
C TYR A 367 38.18 6.49 -16.56
N PHE A 368 38.55 7.76 -16.43
CA PHE A 368 38.31 8.77 -17.46
C PHE A 368 38.91 8.38 -18.82
N ASP A 369 40.13 7.84 -18.82
CA ASP A 369 40.85 7.44 -20.03
C ASP A 369 40.22 6.23 -20.76
N ARG A 370 39.31 5.51 -20.10
CA ARG A 370 38.58 4.36 -20.67
C ARG A 370 37.24 4.75 -21.29
N LEU A 371 36.78 5.99 -21.11
CA LEU A 371 35.51 6.45 -21.65
C LEU A 371 35.57 6.58 -23.17
N SER A 372 34.46 6.26 -23.86
CA SER A 372 34.34 6.52 -25.29
C SER A 372 34.19 8.03 -25.55
N PRO A 373 34.46 8.51 -26.78
CA PRO A 373 34.34 9.94 -27.11
C PRO A 373 32.95 10.52 -26.78
N ALA A 374 31.88 9.75 -27.00
CA ALA A 374 30.51 10.14 -26.64
C ALA A 374 30.32 10.23 -25.11
N SER A 375 30.89 9.30 -24.35
CA SER A 375 30.83 9.29 -22.88
C SER A 375 31.60 10.46 -22.25
N VAL A 376 32.72 10.89 -22.85
CA VAL A 376 33.47 12.09 -22.44
C VAL A 376 32.66 13.35 -22.68
N HIS A 377 32.06 13.49 -23.86
CA HIS A 377 31.24 14.67 -24.18
C HIS A 377 30.03 14.82 -23.26
N THR A 378 29.31 13.72 -23.00
CA THR A 378 28.16 13.72 -22.08
C THR A 378 28.56 13.98 -20.63
N LEU A 379 29.77 13.55 -20.20
CA LEU A 379 30.28 13.84 -18.86
C LEU A 379 30.46 15.36 -18.61
N GLU A 380 30.91 16.10 -19.62
CA GLU A 380 31.06 17.56 -19.53
C GLU A 380 29.71 18.25 -19.35
N ILE A 381 28.69 17.84 -20.12
CA ILE A 381 27.32 18.34 -20.01
C ILE A 381 26.72 18.04 -18.62
N GLN A 382 27.09 16.91 -18.03
CA GLN A 382 26.62 16.44 -16.73
C GLN A 382 27.37 17.05 -15.52
N GLY A 383 28.27 18.01 -15.75
CA GLY A 383 28.99 18.73 -14.70
C GLY A 383 30.33 18.10 -14.28
N GLY A 384 30.87 17.16 -15.06
CA GLY A 384 32.19 16.57 -14.85
C GLY A 384 32.29 15.59 -13.66
N PRO A 385 33.52 15.19 -13.28
CA PRO A 385 33.75 14.34 -12.11
C PRO A 385 33.14 14.93 -10.83
N MET A 386 32.60 14.08 -9.96
CA MET A 386 32.00 14.51 -8.69
C MET A 386 33.01 15.18 -7.76
N SER A 387 32.55 16.18 -7.03
CA SER A 387 33.25 16.78 -5.89
C SER A 387 33.19 15.88 -4.64
N PRO A 388 34.05 16.08 -3.63
CA PRO A 388 34.05 15.24 -2.43
C PRO A 388 32.71 15.17 -1.66
N PRO A 389 31.89 16.23 -1.58
CA PRO A 389 30.54 16.12 -1.03
C PRO A 389 29.60 15.26 -1.87
N GLU A 390 29.65 15.38 -3.20
CA GLU A 390 28.81 14.58 -4.12
C GLU A 390 29.19 13.10 -4.08
N THR A 391 30.48 12.77 -3.96
CA THR A 391 30.91 11.36 -3.81
C THR A 391 30.39 10.76 -2.51
N ALA A 392 30.45 11.50 -1.40
CA ALA A 392 29.93 11.05 -0.11
C ALA A 392 28.41 10.85 -0.13
N GLU A 393 27.66 11.70 -0.84
CA GLU A 393 26.21 11.55 -1.03
C GLU A 393 25.89 10.31 -1.88
N TYR A 394 26.63 10.09 -2.97
CA TYR A 394 26.47 8.92 -3.81
C TYR A 394 26.73 7.62 -3.03
N GLU A 395 27.83 7.55 -2.27
CA GLU A 395 28.20 6.41 -1.43
C GLU A 395 27.20 6.10 -0.31
N ALA A 396 26.44 7.11 0.15
CA ALA A 396 25.41 6.92 1.17
C ALA A 396 24.14 6.23 0.62
N SER A 397 23.98 6.15 -0.71
CA SER A 397 22.84 5.46 -1.32
C SER A 397 22.93 3.94 -1.10
N PRO A 398 21.85 3.27 -0.65
CA PRO A 398 21.81 1.81 -0.55
C PRO A 398 22.07 1.07 -1.87
N HIS A 399 21.86 1.75 -3.01
CA HIS A 399 21.99 1.20 -4.35
C HIS A 399 23.24 1.71 -5.10
N ALA A 400 24.18 2.36 -4.41
CA ALA A 400 25.39 2.93 -5.02
C ALA A 400 26.23 1.86 -5.74
N ALA A 401 26.44 0.71 -5.09
CA ALA A 401 27.22 -0.40 -5.66
C ALA A 401 26.56 -0.97 -6.92
N ASP A 402 25.23 -1.09 -6.90
CA ASP A 402 24.45 -1.59 -8.04
C ASP A 402 24.49 -0.60 -9.21
N GLY A 403 24.37 0.71 -8.93
CA GLY A 403 24.51 1.76 -9.95
C GLY A 403 25.90 1.77 -10.60
N ILE A 404 26.96 1.54 -9.82
CA ILE A 404 28.33 1.37 -10.33
C ILE A 404 28.42 0.11 -11.21
N ALA A 405 27.83 -1.01 -10.80
CA ALA A 405 27.85 -2.24 -11.58
C ALA A 405 27.16 -2.05 -12.94
N VAL A 406 25.96 -1.46 -12.95
CA VAL A 406 25.24 -1.13 -14.20
C VAL A 406 26.09 -0.25 -15.10
N ARG A 407 26.73 0.79 -14.57
CA ARG A 407 27.56 1.69 -15.39
C ARG A 407 28.77 0.99 -16.03
N ARG A 408 29.38 0.02 -15.33
CA ARG A 408 30.49 -0.75 -15.92
C ARG A 408 30.04 -1.62 -17.08
N TRP A 409 28.91 -2.31 -16.94
CA TRP A 409 28.37 -3.13 -18.03
C TRP A 409 27.93 -2.30 -19.23
N ASP A 410 27.37 -1.12 -18.98
CA ASP A 410 27.08 -0.09 -19.99
C ASP A 410 28.38 0.34 -20.72
N ASP A 411 29.48 0.65 -20.01
CA ASP A 411 30.77 0.96 -20.67
C ASP A 411 31.31 -0.19 -21.54
N GLU A 412 31.10 -1.44 -21.12
CA GLU A 412 31.54 -2.65 -21.82
C GLU A 412 30.65 -3.03 -23.02
N ALA A 413 29.44 -2.49 -23.11
CA ALA A 413 28.40 -2.86 -24.07
C ALA A 413 28.47 -2.07 -25.40
N LYS A 414 29.65 -2.04 -26.04
CA LYS A 414 29.91 -1.21 -27.24
C LYS A 414 30.53 -2.00 -28.41
N ASP A 415 30.41 -3.32 -28.42
CA ASP A 415 31.01 -4.18 -29.46
C ASP A 415 29.94 -4.64 -30.49
N PRO A 416 29.95 -4.16 -31.74
CA PRO A 416 28.98 -4.57 -32.77
C PRO A 416 29.04 -6.05 -33.13
N GLY A 417 30.15 -6.73 -32.84
CA GLY A 417 30.37 -8.14 -33.14
C GLY A 417 30.11 -9.07 -31.96
N ALA A 418 29.79 -8.55 -30.78
CA ALA A 418 29.56 -9.38 -29.60
C ALA A 418 28.31 -10.26 -29.79
N PRO A 419 28.39 -11.58 -29.49
CA PRO A 419 27.21 -12.41 -29.43
C PRO A 419 26.35 -11.97 -28.24
N THR A 420 25.09 -11.65 -28.48
CA THR A 420 24.19 -11.14 -27.44
C THR A 420 22.83 -11.83 -27.57
N PRO A 421 22.24 -12.31 -26.47
CA PRO A 421 20.86 -12.79 -26.46
C PRO A 421 19.90 -11.69 -26.95
N ASP A 422 18.82 -12.09 -27.60
CA ASP A 422 17.75 -11.15 -27.97
C ASP A 422 16.87 -10.81 -26.75
N PHE A 423 15.94 -9.89 -26.93
CA PHE A 423 15.03 -9.48 -25.85
C PHE A 423 14.15 -10.65 -25.35
N ALA A 424 13.82 -11.62 -26.21
CA ALA A 424 12.99 -12.76 -25.85
C ALA A 424 13.64 -13.64 -24.77
N HIS A 425 14.98 -13.68 -24.71
CA HIS A 425 15.74 -14.31 -23.61
C HIS A 425 15.45 -13.66 -22.26
N PHE A 426 15.37 -12.33 -22.19
CA PHE A 426 15.17 -11.58 -20.95
C PHE A 426 13.70 -11.34 -20.58
N ARG A 427 12.75 -11.53 -21.51
CA ARG A 427 11.31 -11.34 -21.26
C ARG A 427 10.80 -12.11 -20.03
N PRO A 428 11.09 -13.41 -19.83
CA PRO A 428 10.61 -14.14 -18.64
C PRO A 428 11.12 -13.54 -17.32
N LEU A 429 12.35 -13.02 -17.32
CA LEU A 429 12.95 -12.36 -16.17
C LEU A 429 12.20 -11.07 -15.83
N LEU A 430 11.91 -10.23 -16.83
CA LEU A 430 11.10 -9.01 -16.63
C LEU A 430 9.69 -9.33 -16.12
N MET A 431 9.03 -10.33 -16.70
CA MET A 431 7.70 -10.79 -16.25
C MET A 431 7.71 -11.27 -14.79
N GLY A 432 8.80 -11.92 -14.36
CA GLY A 432 8.99 -12.36 -12.97
C GLY A 432 9.18 -11.23 -11.97
N LEU A 433 9.67 -10.07 -12.42
CA LEU A 433 9.94 -8.88 -11.60
C LEU A 433 8.78 -7.88 -11.56
N LEU A 434 7.75 -8.04 -12.40
CA LEU A 434 6.59 -7.15 -12.38
C LEU A 434 5.91 -7.14 -11.01
N ARG A 435 5.70 -5.94 -10.47
CA ARG A 435 4.97 -5.73 -9.23
C ARG A 435 3.48 -6.03 -9.44
N THR A 436 3.07 -7.22 -9.01
CA THR A 436 1.67 -7.66 -9.09
C THR A 436 0.79 -7.20 -7.92
N GLY A 437 1.29 -6.30 -7.06
CA GLY A 437 0.55 -5.80 -5.88
C GLY A 437 0.19 -6.92 -4.90
N ARG A 438 1.15 -7.77 -4.52
CA ARG A 438 0.92 -8.81 -3.50
C ARG A 438 1.36 -8.39 -2.11
#